data_AF-A0A9P3PM80-F1
#
_entry.id   AF-A0A9P3PM80-F1
#
_cell.length_a   1.000
_cell.length_b   1.000
_cell.length_c   1.000
_cell.angle_alpha   90.00
_cell.angle_beta   90.00
_cell.angle_gamma   90.00
#
_symmetry.space_group_name_H-M   'P 1'
#
loop_
_entity.id
_entity.type
_entity.pdbx_description
1 polymer ?
#
loop_
_entity_poly.entity_id
_entity_poly.type
_entity_poly.pdbx_seq_one_letter_code
_entity_poly.pdbx_strand_id
1 'polypeptide(L)'
;MVSTLAAASQVRLSRSDIPELYDPNFLDVLIPPPADRTPVSQSMVAAETPKNSMMEALTQTAHQTLTQNLAPTYNSTLSPTLDAFQCLASAQTQARFNKYLQDAWAEDADLTLRIIWNTRSIHDGKATRRFSTELSAGCTRIIRGPRSRTSAGWWSLCALPQSKQALAHGYWKDLLNIVALAAVDELSNFDRPSRFLVEREQCQYGKRNGGKAGDPAGRIAESLAKDARNKEEAKEKRALKGKERYDNLVAKLARPRFRALYIAVARLFSDRLAQDLRILDELDTLSQDADRIPYLKRISLAGKWAPTPHGAHDRHTNIASAIALLLRRAQAPSRYPSALDKPIEHVEAFVILRSFYQRWVLTRLRDALAIPEPLMSANRWREIRYNRVSSVCMKNNMEHFFAHDPAGFHKYLASVEKGKKTISGATLLPANCHELKTVKEFKQSLKNARIRVVEAQWKTLIERLRESGSIDNALAVCDVSGSMGTIHYVPRFDGSTRDVQPILPAISLSLVLAYLAKPPFNGGFITFSANPEFVKLDLAQPLYKTILEMSAKNWGNITDLNAVFLRLLLPLRSRTKFRRKR
;
A
#
# COMPACT_ATOMS: atom_id res chain seq x y z
N MET A 1 11.23 6.31 -44.42
CA MET A 1 11.49 4.90 -44.03
C MET A 1 12.18 4.71 -42.66
N VAL A 2 12.69 5.75 -41.99
CA VAL A 2 13.38 5.61 -40.68
C VAL A 2 12.46 5.84 -39.45
N SER A 3 11.26 6.42 -39.66
CA SER A 3 10.27 6.68 -38.58
C SER A 3 9.65 5.39 -38.00
N THR A 4 9.55 4.34 -38.82
CA THR A 4 9.05 3.01 -38.43
C THR A 4 10.06 2.22 -37.58
N LEU A 5 11.36 2.48 -37.70
CA LEU A 5 12.41 1.78 -36.95
C LEU A 5 12.42 2.12 -35.44
N ALA A 6 11.95 3.31 -35.05
CA ALA A 6 11.86 3.69 -33.64
C ALA A 6 10.68 3.01 -32.90
N ALA A 7 9.62 2.63 -33.62
CA ALA A 7 8.55 1.79 -33.09
C ALA A 7 8.93 0.30 -33.10
N ALA A 8 9.87 -0.10 -33.97
CA ALA A 8 10.28 -1.48 -34.19
C ALA A 8 11.25 -2.04 -33.14
N SER A 9 11.87 -1.21 -32.28
CA SER A 9 12.89 -1.68 -31.34
C SER A 9 12.33 -2.33 -30.06
N GLN A 10 11.00 -2.30 -29.81
CA GLN A 10 10.41 -2.87 -28.59
C GLN A 10 9.07 -3.62 -28.77
N VAL A 11 8.52 -3.67 -29.98
CA VAL A 11 7.27 -4.39 -30.27
C VAL A 11 7.61 -5.71 -30.96
N ARG A 12 8.12 -6.67 -30.19
CA ARG A 12 8.47 -8.00 -30.70
C ARG A 12 7.97 -9.16 -29.86
N LEU A 13 7.09 -8.92 -28.87
CA LEU A 13 6.40 -10.04 -28.23
C LEU A 13 5.45 -10.67 -29.24
N SER A 14 5.90 -11.72 -29.89
CA SER A 14 5.17 -12.52 -30.85
C SER A 14 4.47 -13.69 -30.16
N ARG A 15 3.49 -14.31 -30.84
CA ARG A 15 2.83 -15.53 -30.36
C ARG A 15 3.83 -16.68 -30.14
N SER A 16 4.95 -16.68 -30.87
CA SER A 16 6.06 -17.62 -30.70
C SER A 16 6.83 -17.44 -29.38
N ASP A 17 6.83 -16.25 -28.79
CA ASP A 17 7.61 -16.00 -27.57
C ASP A 17 6.90 -16.49 -26.29
N ILE A 18 5.57 -16.60 -26.31
CA ILE A 18 4.74 -17.05 -25.18
C ILE A 18 3.56 -17.90 -25.67
N PRO A 19 3.77 -19.14 -26.12
CA PRO A 19 2.69 -20.00 -26.61
C PRO A 19 1.65 -20.32 -25.53
N GLU A 20 2.08 -20.44 -24.26
CA GLU A 20 1.24 -20.80 -23.12
C GLU A 20 0.35 -19.65 -22.65
N LEU A 21 0.50 -18.44 -23.22
CA LEU A 21 -0.32 -17.27 -22.88
C LEU A 21 -1.83 -17.57 -23.01
N TYR A 22 -2.18 -18.47 -23.93
CA TYR A 22 -3.55 -18.86 -24.23
C TYR A 22 -3.98 -20.21 -23.63
N ASP A 23 -3.07 -20.95 -23.00
CA ASP A 23 -3.34 -22.27 -22.45
C ASP A 23 -3.99 -22.18 -21.06
N PRO A 24 -5.24 -22.63 -20.83
CA PRO A 24 -5.85 -22.61 -19.50
C PRO A 24 -4.98 -23.33 -18.45
N ASN A 25 -4.20 -24.35 -18.84
CA ASN A 25 -3.37 -25.18 -17.98
C ASN A 25 -1.88 -24.76 -17.99
N PHE A 26 -1.57 -23.53 -18.38
CA PHE A 26 -0.18 -23.01 -18.47
C PHE A 26 0.66 -23.24 -17.20
N LEU A 27 0.05 -23.27 -16.01
CA LEU A 27 0.75 -23.56 -14.76
C LEU A 27 1.26 -25.01 -14.71
N ASP A 28 0.46 -25.98 -15.16
CA ASP A 28 0.83 -27.40 -15.22
C ASP A 28 1.92 -27.65 -16.25
N VAL A 29 1.87 -26.93 -17.38
CA VAL A 29 2.89 -27.00 -18.43
C VAL A 29 4.22 -26.40 -17.96
N LEU A 30 4.20 -25.23 -17.31
CA LEU A 30 5.42 -24.50 -16.95
C LEU A 30 6.01 -24.90 -15.59
N ILE A 31 5.18 -25.34 -14.67
CA ILE A 31 5.56 -25.74 -13.31
C ILE A 31 4.78 -27.02 -12.98
N PRO A 32 5.23 -28.19 -13.47
CA PRO A 32 4.56 -29.43 -13.17
C PRO A 32 4.52 -29.64 -11.65
N PRO A 33 3.43 -30.22 -11.11
CA PRO A 33 3.40 -30.62 -9.71
C PRO A 33 4.60 -31.51 -9.41
N PRO A 34 5.21 -31.42 -8.22
CA PRO A 34 6.20 -32.39 -7.82
C PRO A 34 5.58 -33.78 -8.02
N ALA A 35 6.26 -34.64 -8.79
CA ALA A 35 5.87 -36.03 -8.94
C ALA A 35 5.56 -36.57 -7.54
N ASP A 36 4.43 -37.27 -7.40
CA ASP A 36 3.96 -37.82 -6.13
C ASP A 36 5.19 -38.24 -5.33
N ARG A 37 5.47 -37.51 -4.25
CA ARG A 37 6.39 -38.03 -3.26
C ARG A 37 5.68 -39.29 -2.82
N THR A 38 6.18 -40.44 -3.29
CA THR A 38 5.98 -41.73 -2.63
C THR A 38 5.88 -41.43 -1.15
N PRO A 39 4.76 -41.75 -0.48
CA PRO A 39 4.54 -41.33 0.88
C PRO A 39 5.80 -41.73 1.65
N VAL A 40 6.62 -40.75 2.01
CA VAL A 40 7.74 -40.96 2.91
C VAL A 40 7.02 -41.41 4.17
N SER A 41 7.16 -42.70 4.45
CA SER A 41 6.43 -43.44 5.46
C SER A 41 6.10 -42.54 6.65
N GLN A 42 4.83 -42.18 6.77
CA GLN A 42 4.28 -41.81 8.06
C GLN A 42 4.37 -43.05 8.94
N SER A 43 5.49 -43.22 9.62
CA SER A 43 5.57 -43.81 10.97
C SER A 43 7.04 -44.01 11.35
N MET A 44 7.72 -42.93 11.73
CA MET A 44 8.36 -43.00 13.04
C MET A 44 7.38 -42.30 13.97
N VAL A 45 6.43 -43.09 14.48
CA VAL A 45 5.70 -42.72 15.70
C VAL A 45 6.80 -42.56 16.73
N ALA A 46 7.22 -41.31 16.97
CA ALA A 46 7.93 -40.99 18.19
C ALA A 46 7.00 -41.50 19.30
N ALA A 47 7.45 -42.54 20.01
CA ALA A 47 6.71 -43.12 21.11
C ALA A 47 6.15 -41.99 21.95
N GLU A 48 4.85 -42.03 22.28
CA GLU A 48 4.21 -41.03 23.12
C GLU A 48 5.04 -40.91 24.41
N THR A 49 5.87 -39.88 24.48
CA THR A 49 6.66 -39.60 25.65
C THR A 49 5.67 -39.30 26.77
N PRO A 50 5.85 -39.89 27.97
CA PRO A 50 4.97 -39.61 29.09
C PRO A 50 4.95 -38.10 29.32
N LYS A 51 3.76 -37.48 29.17
CA LYS A 51 3.53 -36.06 29.39
C LYS A 51 3.72 -35.76 30.87
N ASN A 52 4.95 -35.45 31.27
CA ASN A 52 5.25 -34.98 32.61
C ASN A 52 4.97 -33.47 32.65
N SER A 53 3.95 -33.06 33.39
CA SER A 53 3.52 -31.67 33.52
C SER A 53 4.62 -30.73 34.02
N MET A 54 5.55 -31.24 34.84
CA MET A 54 6.72 -30.49 35.29
C MET A 54 7.74 -30.31 34.16
N MET A 55 8.00 -31.34 33.36
CA MET A 55 8.89 -31.21 32.19
C MET A 55 8.28 -30.28 31.15
N GLU A 56 6.96 -30.33 30.96
CA GLU A 56 6.22 -29.43 30.08
C GLU A 56 6.34 -27.97 30.56
N ALA A 57 6.16 -27.72 31.87
CA ALA A 57 6.39 -26.41 32.48
C ALA A 57 7.86 -25.94 32.36
N LEU A 58 8.82 -26.85 32.51
CA LEU A 58 10.25 -26.55 32.35
C LEU A 58 10.60 -26.19 30.91
N THR A 59 10.05 -26.90 29.91
CA THR A 59 10.18 -26.50 28.51
C THR A 59 9.49 -25.17 28.22
N GLN A 60 8.38 -24.84 28.89
CA GLN A 60 7.74 -23.53 28.76
C GLN A 60 8.61 -22.39 29.31
N THR A 61 9.42 -22.63 30.36
CA THR A 61 10.42 -21.65 30.82
C THR A 61 11.49 -21.32 29.78
N ALA A 62 11.82 -22.24 28.86
CA ALA A 62 12.81 -21.97 27.81
C ALA A 62 12.37 -20.86 26.83
N HIS A 63 11.08 -20.54 26.79
CA HIS A 63 10.52 -19.46 25.97
C HIS A 63 10.44 -18.13 26.71
N GLN A 64 10.74 -18.09 28.01
CA GLN A 64 10.76 -16.85 28.76
C GLN A 64 12.01 -16.05 28.40
N THR A 65 11.82 -14.76 28.16
CA THR A 65 12.89 -13.80 27.89
C THR A 65 12.57 -12.49 28.58
N LEU A 66 13.53 -11.58 28.60
CA LEU A 66 13.32 -10.22 29.08
C LEU A 66 13.16 -9.27 27.90
N THR A 67 12.33 -8.23 28.08
CA THR A 67 12.30 -7.07 27.18
C THR A 67 13.58 -6.23 27.36
N GLN A 68 13.78 -5.23 26.49
CA GLN A 68 14.88 -4.27 26.64
C GLN A 68 14.87 -3.54 27.99
N ASN A 69 13.71 -3.42 28.65
CA ASN A 69 13.54 -2.82 29.97
C ASN A 69 13.50 -3.86 31.10
N LEU A 70 14.01 -5.06 30.86
CA LEU A 70 14.08 -6.16 31.85
C LEU A 70 12.71 -6.67 32.36
N ALA A 71 11.62 -6.38 31.64
CA ALA A 71 10.31 -6.93 31.99
C ALA A 71 10.18 -8.38 31.46
N PRO A 72 9.58 -9.32 32.22
CA PRO A 72 9.32 -10.68 31.74
C PRO A 72 8.42 -10.71 30.50
N THR A 73 8.80 -11.49 29.49
CA THR A 73 8.03 -11.71 28.27
C THR A 73 8.35 -13.08 27.66
N TYR A 74 7.74 -13.42 26.52
CA TYR A 74 8.02 -14.64 25.76
C TYR A 74 8.77 -14.34 24.46
N ASN A 75 9.65 -15.25 24.05
CA ASN A 75 10.45 -15.13 22.83
C ASN A 75 9.73 -15.57 21.55
N SER A 76 8.66 -16.38 21.69
CA SER A 76 7.87 -16.98 20.61
C SER A 76 6.49 -17.35 21.14
N THR A 77 5.51 -17.42 20.25
CA THR A 77 4.17 -17.94 20.52
C THR A 77 4.06 -19.46 20.35
N LEU A 78 5.17 -20.15 20.03
CA LEU A 78 5.27 -21.58 19.69
C LEU A 78 4.60 -21.99 18.38
N SER A 79 3.91 -21.07 17.69
CA SER A 79 3.40 -21.26 16.33
C SER A 79 4.20 -20.36 15.37
N PRO A 80 5.00 -20.95 14.47
CA PRO A 80 5.72 -20.21 13.43
C PRO A 80 4.84 -19.27 12.59
N THR A 81 3.61 -19.66 12.25
CA THR A 81 2.67 -18.84 11.48
C THR A 81 2.16 -17.66 12.29
N LEU A 82 1.91 -17.82 13.59
CA LEU A 82 1.54 -16.72 14.49
C LEU A 82 2.72 -15.77 14.74
N ASP A 83 3.93 -16.31 14.91
CA ASP A 83 5.16 -15.53 15.01
C ASP A 83 5.42 -14.73 13.74
N ALA A 84 5.23 -15.33 12.56
CA ALA A 84 5.28 -14.61 11.29
C ALA A 84 4.18 -13.56 11.22
N PHE A 85 2.94 -13.87 11.60
CA PHE A 85 1.86 -12.89 11.64
C PHE A 85 2.22 -11.69 12.50
N GLN A 86 2.88 -11.85 13.65
CA GLN A 86 3.27 -10.73 14.51
C GLN A 86 4.55 -10.01 14.03
N CYS A 87 5.62 -10.75 13.77
CA CYS A 87 6.99 -10.21 13.67
C CYS A 87 7.45 -9.90 12.24
N LEU A 88 6.77 -10.41 11.22
CA LEU A 88 7.20 -10.27 9.82
C LEU A 88 7.22 -8.80 9.34
N ALA A 89 6.36 -7.95 9.87
CA ALA A 89 6.35 -6.50 9.58
C ALA A 89 7.38 -5.69 10.41
N SER A 90 7.86 -6.23 11.53
CA SER A 90 8.83 -5.59 12.43
C SER A 90 10.25 -6.14 12.26
N ALA A 91 10.45 -7.13 11.38
CA ALA A 91 11.75 -7.72 11.09
C ALA A 91 12.72 -6.65 10.55
N GLN A 92 13.78 -6.39 11.30
CA GLN A 92 14.78 -5.37 10.97
C GLN A 92 15.84 -5.87 9.98
N THR A 93 16.01 -7.18 9.85
CA THR A 93 17.05 -7.80 9.01
C THR A 93 16.45 -8.86 8.09
N GLN A 94 17.05 -8.98 6.90
CA GLN A 94 16.66 -9.97 5.90
C GLN A 94 16.76 -11.42 6.42
N ALA A 95 17.75 -11.69 7.27
CA ALA A 95 17.93 -13.01 7.87
C ALA A 95 16.74 -13.38 8.78
N ARG A 96 16.31 -12.46 9.66
CA ARG A 96 15.13 -12.69 10.52
C ARG A 96 13.85 -12.79 9.72
N PHE A 97 13.70 -11.93 8.72
CA PHE A 97 12.55 -11.95 7.81
C PHE A 97 12.43 -13.31 7.09
N ASN A 98 13.54 -13.77 6.49
CA ASN A 98 13.61 -15.04 5.80
C ASN A 98 13.41 -16.24 6.74
N LYS A 99 13.82 -16.14 8.01
CA LYS A 99 13.57 -17.16 9.02
C LYS A 99 12.08 -17.28 9.34
N TYR A 100 11.40 -16.19 9.69
CA TYR A 100 9.97 -16.23 9.97
C TYR A 100 9.16 -16.75 8.78
N LEU A 101 9.52 -16.32 7.57
CA LEU A 101 8.89 -16.87 6.36
C LEU A 101 9.18 -18.35 6.16
N GLN A 102 10.39 -18.82 6.45
CA GLN A 102 10.75 -20.24 6.32
C GLN A 102 9.95 -21.12 7.26
N ASP A 103 9.94 -20.74 8.53
CA ASP A 103 9.32 -21.52 9.58
C ASP A 103 7.79 -21.56 9.36
N ALA A 104 7.18 -20.42 9.01
CA ALA A 104 5.75 -20.34 8.69
C ALA A 104 5.39 -21.13 7.42
N TRP A 105 6.21 -21.08 6.36
CA TRP A 105 5.94 -21.81 5.11
C TRP A 105 6.04 -23.33 5.30
N ALA A 106 6.88 -23.77 6.24
CA ALA A 106 7.01 -25.18 6.60
C ALA A 106 5.80 -25.68 7.41
N GLU A 107 5.20 -24.82 8.24
CA GLU A 107 3.97 -25.11 8.99
C GLU A 107 2.72 -25.08 8.08
N ASP A 108 2.46 -23.95 7.42
CA ASP A 108 1.32 -23.80 6.50
C ASP A 108 1.63 -22.74 5.41
N ALA A 109 1.82 -23.22 4.18
CA ALA A 109 2.11 -22.38 3.03
C ALA A 109 0.94 -21.45 2.63
N ASP A 110 -0.30 -21.91 2.79
CA ASP A 110 -1.50 -21.15 2.39
C ASP A 110 -1.79 -20.03 3.38
N LEU A 111 -1.66 -20.33 4.67
CA LEU A 111 -1.78 -19.32 5.73
C LEU A 111 -0.65 -18.31 5.64
N THR A 112 0.58 -18.75 5.38
CA THR A 112 1.74 -17.86 5.18
C THR A 112 1.50 -16.89 4.02
N LEU A 113 0.93 -17.36 2.91
CA LEU A 113 0.57 -16.49 1.79
C LEU A 113 -0.46 -15.43 2.20
N ARG A 114 -1.50 -15.82 2.95
CA ARG A 114 -2.49 -14.87 3.50
C ARG A 114 -1.86 -13.84 4.41
N ILE A 115 -0.92 -14.25 5.27
CA ILE A 115 -0.17 -13.36 6.16
C ILE A 115 0.61 -12.31 5.35
N ILE A 116 1.28 -12.73 4.26
CA ILE A 116 2.01 -11.81 3.37
C ILE A 116 1.07 -10.77 2.74
N TRP A 117 -0.11 -11.17 2.27
CA TRP A 117 -1.07 -10.22 1.72
C TRP A 117 -1.70 -9.32 2.80
N ASN A 118 -1.90 -9.86 4.00
CA ASN A 118 -2.42 -9.11 5.14
C ASN A 118 -1.46 -7.98 5.56
N THR A 119 -0.14 -8.20 5.59
CA THR A 119 0.81 -7.15 6.01
C THR A 119 0.71 -5.89 5.15
N ARG A 120 0.30 -6.05 3.90
CA ARG A 120 0.18 -4.98 2.91
C ARG A 120 -1.25 -4.41 2.82
N SER A 121 -2.27 -5.17 3.19
CA SER A 121 -3.68 -4.72 3.11
C SER A 121 -3.92 -3.45 3.94
N ILE A 122 -4.74 -2.54 3.42
CA ILE A 122 -5.10 -1.27 4.09
C ILE A 122 -6.42 -1.33 4.85
N HIS A 123 -7.27 -2.30 4.52
CA HIS A 123 -8.61 -2.42 5.10
C HIS A 123 -8.51 -3.19 6.43
N ASP A 124 -7.96 -4.40 6.37
CA ASP A 124 -7.84 -5.32 7.51
C ASP A 124 -6.38 -5.74 7.79
N GLY A 125 -5.41 -4.99 7.28
CA GLY A 125 -4.00 -5.35 7.30
C GLY A 125 -3.08 -4.35 7.98
N LYS A 126 -1.78 -4.67 7.99
CA LYS A 126 -0.76 -3.82 8.66
C LYS A 126 -0.31 -2.61 7.83
N ALA A 127 -0.86 -2.43 6.61
CA ALA A 127 -0.56 -1.33 5.69
C ALA A 127 0.94 -0.99 5.53
N THR A 128 1.82 -1.97 5.71
CA THR A 128 3.26 -1.75 5.78
C THR A 128 3.80 -1.37 4.41
N ARG A 129 4.44 -0.19 4.32
CA ARG A 129 4.99 0.33 3.04
C ARG A 129 6.37 -0.21 2.70
N ARG A 130 7.16 -0.54 3.73
CA ARG A 130 8.42 -1.29 3.64
C ARG A 130 8.22 -2.58 2.83
N PHE A 131 7.04 -3.18 2.97
CA PHE A 131 6.62 -4.39 2.26
C PHE A 131 6.51 -4.30 0.73
N SER A 132 6.43 -3.11 0.12
CA SER A 132 6.32 -2.99 -1.35
C SER A 132 7.62 -3.35 -2.10
N THR A 133 8.76 -3.28 -1.41
CA THR A 133 10.06 -3.84 -1.84
C THR A 133 10.33 -5.24 -1.27
N GLU A 134 9.63 -5.65 -0.20
CA GLU A 134 9.93 -6.86 0.61
C GLU A 134 8.97 -8.05 0.36
N LEU A 135 7.88 -7.88 -0.39
CA LEU A 135 7.10 -8.99 -1.01
C LEU A 135 7.97 -9.89 -1.91
N SER A 136 9.14 -9.38 -2.23
CA SER A 136 10.14 -9.95 -3.09
C SER A 136 10.72 -11.26 -2.57
N ALA A 137 11.02 -11.43 -1.28
CA ALA A 137 11.54 -12.69 -0.75
C ALA A 137 10.47 -13.80 -0.64
N GLY A 138 9.24 -13.45 -0.23
CA GLY A 138 8.10 -14.38 -0.22
C GLY A 138 7.72 -14.83 -1.64
N CYS A 139 7.63 -13.88 -2.58
CA CYS A 139 7.43 -14.19 -4.01
C CYS A 139 8.60 -14.95 -4.61
N THR A 140 9.85 -14.65 -4.21
CA THR A 140 11.04 -15.40 -4.63
C THR A 140 10.93 -16.84 -4.16
N ARG A 141 10.39 -17.14 -2.98
CA ARG A 141 10.20 -18.52 -2.51
C ARG A 141 9.03 -19.22 -3.18
N ILE A 142 7.96 -18.51 -3.52
CA ILE A 142 6.89 -19.00 -4.40
C ILE A 142 7.47 -19.36 -5.79
N ILE A 143 8.37 -18.51 -6.30
CA ILE A 143 9.07 -18.69 -7.58
C ILE A 143 10.24 -19.67 -7.44
N ARG A 144 10.72 -20.01 -6.24
CA ARG A 144 11.88 -20.90 -6.02
C ARG A 144 11.51 -22.29 -5.48
N GLY A 145 10.38 -22.41 -4.78
CA GLY A 145 9.93 -23.61 -4.07
C GLY A 145 9.09 -24.58 -4.92
N PRO A 146 8.85 -25.81 -4.43
CA PRO A 146 7.98 -26.78 -5.07
C PRO A 146 6.52 -26.31 -5.07
N ARG A 147 5.76 -26.67 -6.11
CA ARG A 147 4.33 -26.33 -6.28
C ARG A 147 3.54 -26.85 -5.06
N SER A 148 3.11 -25.95 -4.18
CA SER A 148 2.08 -26.28 -3.19
C SER A 148 0.73 -26.41 -3.91
N ARG A 149 -0.14 -27.28 -3.39
CA ARG A 149 -1.44 -27.72 -3.94
C ARG A 149 -2.42 -26.59 -4.29
N THR A 150 -2.07 -25.33 -4.02
CA THR A 150 -2.90 -24.13 -4.14
C THR A 150 -2.46 -23.13 -5.21
N SER A 151 -1.47 -23.48 -6.03
CA SER A 151 -1.19 -22.86 -7.37
C SER A 151 -2.46 -22.56 -8.21
N ALA A 152 -3.53 -23.32 -8.02
CA ALA A 152 -4.82 -23.14 -8.71
C ALA A 152 -5.80 -22.15 -8.04
N GLY A 153 -5.54 -21.67 -6.81
CA GLY A 153 -6.51 -20.96 -5.95
C GLY A 153 -6.11 -19.56 -5.45
N TRP A 154 -5.04 -18.97 -5.98
CA TRP A 154 -4.47 -17.68 -5.54
C TRP A 154 -5.50 -16.53 -5.55
N TRP A 155 -6.51 -16.66 -6.39
CA TRP A 155 -7.57 -15.69 -6.64
C TRP A 155 -8.69 -15.72 -5.59
N SER A 156 -8.90 -16.83 -4.88
CA SER A 156 -9.99 -16.96 -3.90
C SER A 156 -9.62 -16.36 -2.52
N LEU A 157 -8.38 -15.89 -2.37
CA LEU A 157 -7.82 -15.28 -1.15
C LEU A 157 -8.19 -13.80 -0.99
N CYS A 158 -8.89 -13.22 -1.97
CA CYS A 158 -9.34 -11.83 -1.97
C CYS A 158 -10.80 -11.64 -1.53
N ALA A 159 -11.47 -12.70 -1.06
CA ALA A 159 -12.85 -12.62 -0.59
C ALA A 159 -12.95 -13.16 0.85
N LEU A 160 -13.35 -12.28 1.78
CA LEU A 160 -13.80 -12.69 3.11
C LEU A 160 -15.20 -13.31 3.01
N PRO A 161 -15.54 -14.32 3.82
CA PRO A 161 -16.82 -15.03 3.70
C PRO A 161 -18.06 -14.26 4.21
N GLN A 162 -17.94 -13.03 4.75
CA GLN A 162 -19.04 -12.44 5.54
C GLN A 162 -19.36 -10.94 5.34
N SER A 163 -18.74 -10.22 4.39
CA SER A 163 -19.19 -8.86 4.07
C SER A 163 -19.89 -8.80 2.71
N LYS A 164 -21.01 -8.08 2.62
CA LYS A 164 -21.84 -7.93 1.40
C LYS A 164 -21.09 -7.28 0.21
N GLN A 165 -19.81 -6.93 0.35
CA GLN A 165 -18.90 -6.49 -0.70
C GLN A 165 -17.48 -6.97 -0.35
N ALA A 166 -17.03 -8.07 -0.94
CA ALA A 166 -15.66 -8.56 -0.80
C ALA A 166 -14.67 -7.49 -1.30
N LEU A 167 -13.99 -6.81 -0.38
CA LEU A 167 -12.90 -5.90 -0.69
C LEU A 167 -11.63 -6.75 -0.89
N ALA A 168 -11.07 -6.73 -2.09
CA ALA A 168 -9.86 -7.50 -2.40
C ALA A 168 -8.68 -7.08 -1.52
N HIS A 169 -7.99 -8.05 -0.92
CA HIS A 169 -6.73 -7.82 -0.20
C HIS A 169 -5.63 -7.45 -1.21
N GLY A 170 -4.87 -6.37 -0.94
CA GLY A 170 -3.77 -5.92 -1.80
C GLY A 170 -4.13 -4.78 -2.78
N TYR A 171 -3.17 -4.37 -3.63
CA TYR A 171 -3.35 -3.35 -4.68
C TYR A 171 -2.82 -4.00 -5.95
N TRP A 172 -3.57 -3.88 -7.03
CA TRP A 172 -3.19 -4.27 -8.38
C TRP A 172 -1.77 -3.82 -8.78
N LYS A 173 -1.31 -2.67 -8.27
CA LYS A 173 0.07 -2.18 -8.48
C LYS A 173 1.14 -3.19 -8.07
N ASP A 174 0.94 -3.93 -6.98
CA ASP A 174 2.00 -4.79 -6.47
C ASP A 174 2.25 -5.99 -7.35
N LEU A 175 1.21 -6.51 -8.02
CA LEU A 175 1.39 -7.55 -9.02
C LEU A 175 2.35 -7.07 -10.13
N LEU A 176 2.21 -5.83 -10.58
CA LEU A 176 3.11 -5.23 -11.56
C LEU A 176 4.49 -4.92 -10.99
N ASN A 177 4.59 -4.51 -9.72
CA ASN A 177 5.87 -4.32 -9.04
C ASN A 177 6.63 -5.65 -8.96
N ILE A 178 5.98 -6.75 -8.57
CA ILE A 178 6.60 -8.08 -8.45
C ILE A 178 7.15 -8.53 -9.81
N VAL A 179 6.36 -8.42 -10.89
CA VAL A 179 6.82 -8.79 -12.23
C VAL A 179 7.98 -7.90 -12.69
N ALA A 180 7.90 -6.59 -12.44
CA ALA A 180 8.96 -5.66 -12.81
C ALA A 180 10.26 -5.91 -12.03
N LEU A 181 10.18 -6.11 -10.72
CA LEU A 181 11.32 -6.45 -9.85
C LEU A 181 11.96 -7.79 -10.25
N ALA A 182 11.13 -8.79 -10.58
CA ALA A 182 11.60 -10.07 -11.08
C ALA A 182 12.28 -9.95 -12.45
N ALA A 183 11.83 -9.03 -13.31
CA ALA A 183 12.45 -8.78 -14.61
C ALA A 183 13.83 -8.11 -14.48
N VAL A 184 14.05 -7.30 -13.44
CA VAL A 184 15.32 -6.59 -13.20
C VAL A 184 16.23 -7.25 -12.15
N ASP A 185 15.89 -8.46 -11.68
CA ASP A 185 16.62 -9.20 -10.63
C ASP A 185 16.74 -8.48 -9.28
N GLU A 186 15.81 -7.57 -8.97
CA GLU A 186 15.78 -6.84 -7.69
C GLU A 186 14.82 -7.48 -6.68
N LEU A 187 14.38 -8.73 -6.93
CA LEU A 187 13.40 -9.42 -6.10
C LEU A 187 13.99 -10.00 -4.78
N SER A 188 15.29 -9.85 -4.49
CA SER A 188 15.92 -10.47 -3.31
C SER A 188 16.71 -9.51 -2.41
N ASN A 189 16.81 -8.22 -2.76
CA ASN A 189 17.71 -7.29 -2.11
C ASN A 189 16.97 -6.47 -1.05
N PHE A 190 17.00 -6.93 0.20
CA PHE A 190 16.40 -6.24 1.34
C PHE A 190 17.28 -5.10 1.87
N ASP A 191 18.60 -5.24 1.75
CA ASP A 191 19.56 -4.28 2.31
C ASP A 191 19.71 -3.00 1.46
N ARG A 192 19.18 -2.99 0.23
CA ARG A 192 19.26 -1.84 -0.68
C ARG A 192 17.88 -1.54 -1.29
N PRO A 193 17.46 -0.26 -1.33
CA PRO A 193 16.24 0.11 -2.01
C PRO A 193 16.31 -0.25 -3.49
N SER A 194 15.23 -0.80 -4.04
CA SER A 194 15.12 -1.12 -5.47
C SER A 194 15.37 0.14 -6.32
N ARG A 195 16.24 0.02 -7.33
CA ARG A 195 16.47 1.11 -8.29
C ARG A 195 15.20 1.37 -9.10
N PHE A 196 14.50 0.32 -9.52
CA PHE A 196 13.25 0.47 -10.27
C PHE A 196 12.16 1.25 -9.50
N LEU A 197 12.00 1.02 -8.20
CA LEU A 197 10.96 1.65 -7.40
C LEU A 197 11.36 3.01 -6.81
N VAL A 198 12.64 3.25 -6.55
CA VAL A 198 13.13 4.41 -5.78
C VAL A 198 13.91 5.40 -6.63
N GLU A 199 14.58 4.97 -7.70
CA GLU A 199 15.43 5.84 -8.50
C GLU A 199 14.59 6.79 -9.36
N ARG A 200 14.41 8.01 -8.85
CA ARG A 200 14.07 9.17 -9.69
C ARG A 200 15.40 9.69 -10.22
N GLU A 201 15.68 9.48 -11.51
CA GLU A 201 16.74 10.24 -12.20
C GLU A 201 16.50 11.71 -11.85
N GLN A 202 17.39 12.31 -11.05
CA GLN A 202 17.26 13.71 -10.72
C GLN A 202 17.36 14.47 -12.04
N CYS A 203 16.28 15.16 -12.42
CA CYS A 203 16.34 16.13 -13.51
C CYS A 203 17.35 17.19 -13.10
N GLN A 204 18.61 17.00 -13.47
CA GLN A 204 19.62 18.04 -13.37
C GLN A 204 19.25 19.09 -14.42
N TYR A 205 18.38 20.02 -14.03
CA TYR A 205 18.27 21.27 -14.75
C TYR A 205 19.66 21.88 -14.70
N GLY A 206 20.31 21.97 -15.86
CA GLY A 206 21.65 22.54 -15.96
C GLY A 206 21.67 23.88 -15.24
N LYS A 207 22.66 24.08 -14.36
CA LYS A 207 22.83 25.35 -13.66
C LYS A 207 22.81 26.47 -14.71
N ARG A 208 21.88 27.42 -14.57
CA ARG A 208 21.90 28.65 -15.37
C ARG A 208 23.13 29.43 -14.95
N ASN A 209 24.27 29.17 -15.58
CA ASN A 209 25.46 29.99 -15.38
C ASN A 209 25.16 31.38 -15.94
N GLY A 210 25.11 32.36 -15.03
CA GLY A 210 24.86 33.76 -15.32
C GLY A 210 26.11 34.39 -15.95
N GLY A 211 26.03 34.62 -17.25
CA GLY A 211 26.99 35.37 -18.04
C GLY A 211 26.51 35.37 -19.49
N LYS A 212 25.65 36.34 -19.84
CA LYS A 212 25.00 36.37 -21.16
C LYS A 212 25.61 37.48 -22.02
N ALA A 213 26.72 37.19 -22.70
CA ALA A 213 27.22 38.02 -23.79
C ALA A 213 26.63 37.54 -25.13
N GLY A 214 26.25 38.47 -26.02
CA GLY A 214 25.79 38.18 -27.39
C GLY A 214 24.33 38.54 -27.73
N ASP A 215 24.05 38.61 -29.03
CA ASP A 215 22.75 38.90 -29.63
C ASP A 215 21.65 37.89 -29.19
N PRO A 216 20.44 38.34 -28.79
CA PRO A 216 19.31 37.45 -28.48
C PRO A 216 18.96 36.42 -29.57
N ALA A 217 18.98 36.78 -30.85
CA ALA A 217 18.52 35.89 -31.93
C ALA A 217 19.50 34.73 -32.16
N GLY A 218 20.81 35.02 -32.22
CA GLY A 218 21.85 33.98 -32.34
C GLY A 218 21.80 32.95 -31.20
N ARG A 219 21.52 33.39 -29.96
CA ARG A 219 21.40 32.51 -28.79
C ARG A 219 20.19 31.60 -28.84
N ILE A 220 19.04 32.09 -29.34
CA ILE A 220 17.85 31.28 -29.51
C ILE A 220 18.11 30.20 -30.57
N ALA A 221 18.73 30.56 -31.69
CA ALA A 221 19.10 29.62 -32.73
C ALA A 221 20.08 28.53 -32.24
N GLU A 222 21.12 28.92 -31.48
CA GLU A 222 22.07 27.97 -30.91
C GLU A 222 21.42 27.06 -29.85
N SER A 223 20.53 27.59 -29.01
CA SER A 223 19.76 26.80 -28.04
C SER A 223 18.86 25.80 -28.73
N LEU A 224 18.14 26.20 -29.77
CA LEU A 224 17.27 25.30 -30.55
C LEU A 224 18.09 24.21 -31.25
N ALA A 225 19.25 24.55 -31.83
CA ALA A 225 20.15 23.58 -32.43
C ALA A 225 20.72 22.59 -31.39
N LYS A 226 21.09 23.07 -30.21
CA LYS A 226 21.53 22.23 -29.09
C LYS A 226 20.41 21.32 -28.59
N ASP A 227 19.19 21.83 -28.45
CA ASP A 227 18.03 21.04 -28.05
C ASP A 227 17.68 19.97 -29.09
N ALA A 228 17.83 20.27 -30.37
CA ALA A 228 17.67 19.31 -31.46
C ALA A 228 18.73 18.19 -31.38
N ARG A 229 20.01 18.52 -31.19
CA ARG A 229 21.08 17.52 -30.99
C ARG A 229 20.84 16.66 -29.75
N ASN A 230 20.55 17.28 -28.60
CA ASN A 230 20.23 16.58 -27.37
C ASN A 230 19.01 15.66 -27.52
N LYS A 231 18.01 16.08 -28.31
CA LYS A 231 16.81 15.28 -28.58
C LYS A 231 17.14 14.03 -29.39
N GLU A 232 17.96 14.14 -30.43
CA GLU A 232 18.39 12.99 -31.22
C GLU A 232 19.30 12.05 -30.41
N GLU A 233 20.32 12.56 -29.70
CA GLU A 233 21.15 11.73 -28.82
C GLU A 233 20.32 11.02 -27.74
N ALA A 234 19.34 11.71 -27.13
CA ALA A 234 18.47 11.11 -26.13
C ALA A 234 17.52 10.07 -26.76
N LYS A 235 17.13 10.23 -28.03
CA LYS A 235 16.32 9.25 -28.75
C LYS A 235 17.12 7.99 -29.04
N GLU A 236 18.37 8.12 -29.47
CA GLU A 236 19.28 6.98 -29.67
C GLU A 236 19.56 6.24 -28.36
N LYS A 237 19.91 6.97 -27.28
CA LYS A 237 20.13 6.38 -25.94
C LYS A 237 18.88 5.66 -25.42
N ARG A 238 17.67 6.18 -25.67
CA ARG A 238 16.41 5.53 -25.31
C ARG A 238 16.17 4.26 -26.13
N ALA A 239 16.49 4.26 -27.42
CA ALA A 239 16.36 3.09 -28.28
C ALA A 239 17.32 1.97 -27.85
N LEU A 240 18.58 2.30 -27.53
CA LEU A 240 19.57 1.36 -27.03
C LEU A 240 19.14 0.72 -25.70
N LYS A 241 18.83 1.56 -24.69
CA LYS A 241 18.27 1.08 -23.40
C LYS A 241 16.99 0.27 -23.60
N GLY A 242 16.21 0.61 -24.62
CA GLY A 242 14.98 -0.08 -24.95
C GLY A 242 15.22 -1.50 -25.46
N LYS A 243 16.25 -1.67 -26.30
CA LYS A 243 16.70 -2.97 -26.79
C LYS A 243 17.26 -3.84 -25.66
N GLU A 244 18.14 -3.29 -24.82
CA GLU A 244 18.70 -3.99 -23.65
C GLU A 244 17.61 -4.55 -22.72
N ARG A 245 16.56 -3.75 -22.44
CA ARG A 245 15.42 -4.19 -21.63
C ARG A 245 14.62 -5.29 -22.30
N TYR A 246 14.45 -5.22 -23.62
CA TYR A 246 13.76 -6.25 -24.38
C TYR A 246 14.53 -7.57 -24.36
N ASP A 247 15.84 -7.53 -24.62
CA ASP A 247 16.70 -8.71 -24.62
C ASP A 247 16.72 -9.38 -23.24
N ASN A 248 16.79 -8.58 -22.16
CA ASN A 248 16.64 -9.10 -20.80
C ASN A 248 15.26 -9.74 -20.57
N LEU A 249 14.17 -9.10 -21.00
CA LEU A 249 12.83 -9.67 -20.87
C LEU A 249 12.70 -11.02 -21.59
N VAL A 250 13.21 -11.15 -22.81
CA VAL A 250 13.21 -12.42 -23.55
C VAL A 250 13.98 -13.50 -22.78
N ALA A 251 15.16 -13.17 -22.26
CA ALA A 251 15.94 -14.07 -21.41
C ALA A 251 15.19 -14.48 -20.12
N LYS A 252 14.39 -13.58 -19.53
CA LYS A 252 13.54 -13.90 -18.37
C LYS A 252 12.35 -14.77 -18.75
N LEU A 253 11.69 -14.49 -19.86
CA LEU A 253 10.57 -15.29 -20.36
C LEU A 253 11.00 -16.70 -20.76
N ALA A 254 12.27 -16.95 -21.07
CA ALA A 254 12.79 -18.31 -21.23
C ALA A 254 12.74 -19.14 -19.93
N ARG A 255 12.69 -18.51 -18.74
CA ARG A 255 12.60 -19.21 -17.46
C ARG A 255 11.13 -19.58 -17.17
N PRO A 256 10.79 -20.88 -17.00
CA PRO A 256 9.40 -21.33 -16.85
C PRO A 256 8.64 -20.64 -15.72
N ARG A 257 9.31 -20.43 -14.57
CA ARG A 257 8.69 -19.84 -13.39
C ARG A 257 8.40 -18.35 -13.52
N PHE A 258 9.30 -17.60 -14.17
CA PHE A 258 9.03 -16.19 -14.48
C PHE A 258 7.93 -16.07 -15.54
N ARG A 259 7.95 -16.93 -16.56
CA ARG A 259 6.89 -17.00 -17.59
C ARG A 259 5.53 -17.28 -16.97
N ALA A 260 5.43 -18.23 -16.03
CA ALA A 260 4.21 -18.53 -15.30
C ALA A 260 3.70 -17.32 -14.50
N LEU A 261 4.59 -16.65 -13.75
CA LEU A 261 4.24 -15.42 -13.03
C LEU A 261 3.72 -14.32 -13.99
N TYR A 262 4.42 -14.13 -15.11
CA TYR A 262 4.06 -13.13 -16.12
C TYR A 262 2.67 -13.38 -16.71
N ILE A 263 2.39 -14.62 -17.13
CA ILE A 263 1.09 -15.02 -17.69
C ILE A 263 -0.01 -14.89 -16.64
N ALA A 264 0.24 -15.33 -15.39
CA ALA A 264 -0.73 -15.25 -14.31
C ALA A 264 -1.15 -13.79 -14.04
N VAL A 265 -0.18 -12.88 -13.94
CA VAL A 265 -0.49 -11.45 -13.72
C VAL A 265 -1.19 -10.84 -14.93
N ALA A 266 -0.76 -11.16 -16.15
CA ALA A 266 -1.42 -10.66 -17.36
C ALA A 266 -2.89 -11.10 -17.44
N ARG A 267 -3.19 -12.36 -17.10
CA ARG A 267 -4.56 -12.90 -17.05
C ARG A 267 -5.42 -12.25 -15.98
N LEU A 268 -4.89 -12.08 -14.77
CA LEU A 268 -5.61 -11.40 -13.70
C LEU A 268 -6.05 -9.99 -14.12
N PHE A 269 -5.16 -9.24 -14.76
CA PHE A 269 -5.52 -7.93 -15.30
C PHE A 269 -6.52 -8.04 -16.45
N SER A 270 -6.32 -8.93 -17.43
CA SER A 270 -7.24 -9.04 -18.57
C SER A 270 -8.65 -9.42 -18.14
N ASP A 271 -8.79 -10.40 -17.24
CA ASP A 271 -10.09 -10.91 -16.81
C ASP A 271 -10.84 -9.84 -16.02
N ARG A 272 -10.15 -9.12 -15.14
CA ARG A 272 -10.77 -8.06 -14.36
C ARG A 272 -11.11 -6.83 -15.21
N LEU A 273 -10.24 -6.44 -16.14
CA LEU A 273 -10.52 -5.34 -17.06
C LEU A 273 -11.68 -5.69 -18.00
N ALA A 274 -11.79 -6.94 -18.46
CA ALA A 274 -12.92 -7.39 -19.27
C ALA A 274 -14.24 -7.31 -18.50
N GLN A 275 -14.26 -7.71 -17.22
CA GLN A 275 -15.44 -7.55 -16.35
C GLN A 275 -15.80 -6.08 -16.15
N ASP A 276 -14.82 -5.22 -15.86
CA ASP A 276 -15.05 -3.79 -15.65
C ASP A 276 -15.54 -3.10 -16.94
N LEU A 277 -15.06 -3.50 -18.11
CA LEU A 277 -15.54 -3.02 -19.41
C LEU A 277 -16.99 -3.45 -19.69
N ARG A 278 -17.36 -4.69 -19.37
CA ARG A 278 -18.75 -5.15 -19.51
C ARG A 278 -19.70 -4.34 -18.63
N ILE A 279 -19.29 -4.00 -17.41
CA ILE A 279 -20.08 -3.11 -16.52
C ILE A 279 -20.23 -1.72 -17.14
N LEU A 280 -19.20 -1.21 -17.82
CA LEU A 280 -19.30 0.07 -18.55
C LEU A 280 -20.20 -0.02 -19.78
N ASP A 281 -20.16 -1.13 -20.52
CA ASP A 281 -21.05 -1.35 -21.65
C ASP A 281 -22.51 -1.45 -21.18
N GLU A 282 -22.78 -2.15 -20.07
CA GLU A 282 -24.09 -2.16 -19.39
C GLU A 282 -24.52 -0.73 -19.01
N LEU A 283 -23.61 0.06 -18.43
CA LEU A 283 -23.87 1.45 -18.03
C LEU A 283 -24.24 2.36 -19.22
N ASP A 284 -23.65 2.13 -20.40
CA ASP A 284 -23.94 2.92 -21.59
C ASP A 284 -25.32 2.59 -22.19
N THR A 285 -25.87 1.41 -21.91
CA THR A 285 -27.24 1.03 -22.31
C THR A 285 -28.33 1.62 -21.40
N LEU A 286 -27.98 2.12 -20.21
CA LEU A 286 -28.93 2.68 -19.26
C LEU A 286 -29.34 4.11 -19.66
N SER A 287 -30.61 4.45 -19.37
CA SER A 287 -31.12 5.82 -19.52
C SER A 287 -30.30 6.82 -18.68
N GLN A 288 -30.32 8.10 -19.06
CA GLN A 288 -29.60 9.16 -18.34
C GLN A 288 -30.12 9.35 -16.90
N ASP A 289 -31.39 9.02 -16.64
CA ASP A 289 -32.05 9.17 -15.33
C ASP A 289 -31.86 7.97 -14.39
N ALA A 290 -31.28 6.87 -14.89
CA ALA A 290 -31.05 5.68 -14.07
C ALA A 290 -29.95 5.92 -13.03
N ASP A 291 -30.08 5.33 -11.83
CA ASP A 291 -29.04 5.41 -10.82
C ASP A 291 -27.78 4.64 -11.25
N ARG A 292 -26.74 5.39 -11.65
CA ARG A 292 -25.44 4.86 -12.11
C ARG A 292 -24.52 4.49 -10.94
N ILE A 293 -24.84 4.92 -9.71
CA ILE A 293 -23.95 4.77 -8.55
C ILE A 293 -23.67 3.30 -8.19
N PRO A 294 -24.65 2.37 -8.20
CA PRO A 294 -24.41 0.96 -7.89
C PRO A 294 -23.43 0.29 -8.85
N TYR A 295 -23.55 0.58 -10.15
CA TYR A 295 -22.65 0.05 -11.19
C TYR A 295 -21.23 0.60 -11.04
N LEU A 296 -21.09 1.92 -10.84
CA LEU A 296 -19.79 2.55 -10.63
C LEU A 296 -19.07 2.03 -9.36
N LYS A 297 -19.81 1.57 -8.34
CA LYS A 297 -19.23 0.91 -7.16
C LYS A 297 -18.75 -0.52 -7.43
N ARG A 298 -19.26 -1.20 -8.47
CA ARG A 298 -18.83 -2.55 -8.88
C ARG A 298 -17.53 -2.54 -9.70
N ILE A 299 -17.21 -1.41 -10.35
CA ILE A 299 -15.98 -1.24 -11.14
C ILE A 299 -14.76 -1.33 -10.21
N SER A 300 -13.80 -2.17 -10.58
CA SER A 300 -12.59 -2.35 -9.77
C SER A 300 -11.56 -1.24 -9.99
N LEU A 301 -10.57 -1.18 -9.09
CA LEU A 301 -9.41 -0.31 -9.25
C LEU A 301 -8.35 -0.87 -10.23
N ALA A 302 -8.63 -1.98 -10.94
CA ALA A 302 -7.69 -2.54 -11.92
C ALA A 302 -7.36 -1.53 -13.02
N GLY A 303 -8.35 -0.82 -13.57
CA GLY A 303 -8.13 0.19 -14.62
C GLY A 303 -7.21 1.35 -14.21
N LYS A 304 -7.19 1.70 -12.91
CA LYS A 304 -6.26 2.70 -12.36
C LYS A 304 -4.81 2.23 -12.45
N TRP A 305 -4.57 0.97 -12.07
CA TRP A 305 -3.22 0.41 -11.97
C TRP A 305 -2.76 -0.33 -13.20
N ALA A 306 -3.66 -0.59 -14.15
CA ALA A 306 -3.36 -1.25 -15.40
C ALA A 306 -2.20 -0.55 -16.13
N PRO A 307 -1.23 -1.32 -16.64
CA PRO A 307 0.03 -0.79 -17.14
C PRO A 307 -0.23 0.05 -18.39
N THR A 308 0.20 1.32 -18.38
CA THR A 308 0.15 2.17 -19.57
C THR A 308 1.27 1.75 -20.52
N PRO A 309 1.01 1.57 -21.84
CA PRO A 309 2.05 1.33 -22.83
C PRO A 309 3.17 2.37 -22.74
N HIS A 310 4.43 1.92 -22.76
CA HIS A 310 5.62 2.76 -22.60
C HIS A 310 5.76 3.45 -21.23
N GLY A 311 4.92 3.10 -20.26
CA GLY A 311 5.04 3.51 -18.86
C GLY A 311 6.13 2.73 -18.11
N ALA A 312 6.32 3.03 -16.82
CA ALA A 312 7.40 2.44 -16.02
C ALA A 312 7.39 0.90 -16.00
N HIS A 313 6.25 0.28 -15.66
CA HIS A 313 6.13 -1.19 -15.64
C HIS A 313 6.32 -1.80 -17.03
N ASP A 314 5.66 -1.22 -18.04
CA ASP A 314 5.66 -1.76 -19.40
C ASP A 314 7.03 -1.63 -20.10
N ARG A 315 7.84 -0.61 -19.79
CA ARG A 315 9.21 -0.48 -20.32
C ARG A 315 10.13 -1.65 -19.97
N HIS A 316 9.89 -2.32 -18.84
CA HIS A 316 10.71 -3.45 -18.37
C HIS A 316 10.06 -4.81 -18.62
N THR A 317 8.74 -4.86 -18.79
CA THR A 317 7.98 -6.12 -18.83
C THR A 317 7.19 -6.31 -20.11
N ASN A 318 6.91 -5.25 -20.86
CA ASN A 318 6.04 -5.24 -22.03
C ASN A 318 4.66 -5.90 -21.77
N ILE A 319 4.23 -5.93 -20.50
CA ILE A 319 3.03 -6.64 -20.04
C ILE A 319 1.73 -6.07 -20.60
N ALA A 320 1.72 -4.78 -21.01
CA ALA A 320 0.54 -4.21 -21.64
C ALA A 320 0.22 -4.90 -22.97
N SER A 321 1.22 -5.45 -23.66
CA SER A 321 1.02 -6.23 -24.89
C SER A 321 0.30 -7.54 -24.61
N ALA A 322 0.72 -8.29 -23.58
CA ALA A 322 0.08 -9.54 -23.19
C ALA A 322 -1.38 -9.31 -22.75
N ILE A 323 -1.64 -8.25 -21.98
CA ILE A 323 -3.01 -7.89 -21.57
C ILE A 323 -3.87 -7.52 -22.78
N ALA A 324 -3.35 -6.72 -23.72
CA ALA A 324 -4.08 -6.32 -24.92
C ALA A 324 -4.45 -7.53 -25.81
N LEU A 325 -3.55 -8.51 -25.93
CA LEU A 325 -3.81 -9.77 -26.63
C LEU A 325 -4.93 -10.58 -25.96
N LEU A 326 -4.87 -10.74 -24.64
CA LEU A 326 -5.86 -11.49 -23.87
C LEU A 326 -7.24 -10.82 -23.96
N LEU A 327 -7.30 -9.48 -23.88
CA LEU A 327 -8.53 -8.72 -24.07
C LEU A 327 -9.13 -8.92 -25.46
N ARG A 328 -8.29 -8.90 -26.52
CA ARG A 328 -8.74 -9.19 -27.88
C ARG A 328 -9.37 -10.58 -27.97
N ARG A 329 -8.75 -11.59 -27.37
CA ARG A 329 -9.30 -12.95 -27.32
C ARG A 329 -10.62 -13.02 -26.55
N ALA A 330 -10.73 -12.29 -25.45
CA ALA A 330 -11.95 -12.18 -24.66
C ALA A 330 -13.05 -11.32 -25.33
N GLN A 331 -12.75 -10.71 -26.49
CA GLN A 331 -13.62 -9.78 -27.23
C GLN A 331 -14.16 -8.66 -26.32
N ALA A 332 -13.31 -8.15 -25.42
CA ALA A 332 -13.66 -7.10 -24.47
C ALA A 332 -12.68 -5.92 -24.64
N PRO A 333 -13.12 -4.78 -25.24
CA PRO A 333 -14.50 -4.39 -25.56
C PRO A 333 -15.04 -5.03 -26.85
N SER A 334 -16.37 -4.99 -27.05
CA SER A 334 -17.06 -5.67 -28.17
C SER A 334 -16.62 -5.22 -29.57
N ARG A 335 -15.99 -4.04 -29.71
CA ARG A 335 -15.54 -3.50 -31.00
C ARG A 335 -14.06 -3.18 -30.97
N TYR A 336 -13.33 -3.76 -31.93
CA TYR A 336 -11.93 -3.47 -32.20
C TYR A 336 -11.78 -2.67 -33.51
N PRO A 337 -10.62 -2.03 -33.76
CA PRO A 337 -10.35 -1.36 -35.02
C PRO A 337 -10.41 -2.35 -36.20
N SER A 338 -11.17 -2.01 -37.25
CA SER A 338 -11.35 -2.85 -38.45
C SER A 338 -10.06 -3.15 -39.20
N ALA A 339 -9.00 -2.37 -38.97
CA ALA A 339 -7.66 -2.69 -39.45
C ALA A 339 -7.20 -4.08 -39.00
N LEU A 340 -7.57 -4.53 -37.80
CA LEU A 340 -7.15 -5.82 -37.25
C LEU A 340 -7.88 -7.03 -37.85
N ASP A 341 -8.93 -6.80 -38.65
CA ASP A 341 -9.69 -7.84 -39.34
C ASP A 341 -9.00 -8.26 -40.66
N LYS A 342 -8.10 -7.41 -41.17
CA LYS A 342 -7.29 -7.69 -42.36
C LYS A 342 -6.03 -8.47 -41.96
N PRO A 343 -5.47 -9.30 -42.86
CA PRO A 343 -4.16 -9.90 -42.65
C PRO A 343 -3.10 -8.80 -42.67
N ILE A 344 -2.63 -8.41 -41.48
CA ILE A 344 -1.57 -7.42 -41.26
C ILE A 344 -0.38 -8.14 -40.63
N GLU A 345 0.84 -7.66 -40.88
CA GLU A 345 2.02 -8.13 -40.16
C GLU A 345 1.83 -8.11 -38.65
N HIS A 346 2.30 -9.16 -37.97
CA HIS A 346 2.10 -9.30 -36.52
C HIS A 346 2.56 -8.06 -35.73
N VAL A 347 3.70 -7.47 -36.10
CA VAL A 347 4.27 -6.29 -35.41
C VAL A 347 3.34 -5.07 -35.52
N GLU A 348 2.80 -4.80 -36.70
CA GLU A 348 1.88 -3.68 -36.91
C GLU A 348 0.55 -3.89 -36.17
N ALA A 349 0.03 -5.13 -36.19
CA ALA A 349 -1.16 -5.49 -35.42
C ALA A 349 -0.95 -5.23 -33.90
N PHE A 350 0.24 -5.48 -33.37
CA PHE A 350 0.58 -5.19 -31.98
C PHE A 350 0.61 -3.68 -31.67
N VAL A 351 1.18 -2.87 -32.56
CA VAL A 351 1.19 -1.40 -32.40
C VAL A 351 -0.23 -0.87 -32.34
N ILE A 352 -1.10 -1.35 -33.24
CA ILE A 352 -2.53 -0.98 -33.28
C ILE A 352 -3.22 -1.41 -31.98
N LEU A 353 -3.01 -2.65 -31.53
CA LEU A 353 -3.62 -3.16 -30.29
C LEU A 353 -3.17 -2.38 -29.05
N ARG A 354 -1.89 -2.06 -28.92
CA ARG A 354 -1.37 -1.27 -27.80
C ARG A 354 -1.94 0.14 -27.79
N SER A 355 -2.02 0.78 -28.96
CA SER A 355 -2.65 2.09 -29.13
C SER A 355 -4.13 2.04 -28.75
N PHE A 356 -4.84 1.00 -29.20
CA PHE A 356 -6.25 0.80 -28.88
C PHE A 356 -6.47 0.60 -27.38
N TYR A 357 -5.71 -0.29 -26.75
CA TYR A 357 -5.76 -0.52 -25.31
C TYR A 357 -5.51 0.77 -24.51
N GLN A 358 -4.52 1.58 -24.89
CA GLN A 358 -4.28 2.85 -24.22
C GLN A 358 -5.44 3.84 -24.39
N ARG A 359 -5.91 4.03 -25.62
CA ARG A 359 -6.85 5.13 -25.95
C ARG A 359 -8.30 4.79 -25.61
N TRP A 360 -8.73 3.55 -25.83
CA TRP A 360 -10.13 3.16 -25.75
C TRP A 360 -10.46 2.31 -24.52
N VAL A 361 -9.51 1.52 -24.03
CA VAL A 361 -9.72 0.73 -22.80
C VAL A 361 -9.31 1.52 -21.56
N LEU A 362 -8.04 1.93 -21.47
CA LEU A 362 -7.54 2.61 -20.27
C LEU A 362 -8.17 3.98 -20.05
N THR A 363 -8.30 4.82 -21.10
CA THR A 363 -8.91 6.14 -20.95
C THR A 363 -10.33 6.04 -20.41
N ARG A 364 -11.16 5.17 -21.00
CA ARG A 364 -12.57 4.99 -20.63
C ARG A 364 -12.71 4.52 -19.17
N LEU A 365 -11.93 3.51 -18.76
CA LEU A 365 -11.92 3.02 -17.38
C LEU A 365 -11.44 4.09 -16.38
N ARG A 366 -10.40 4.85 -16.72
CA ARG A 366 -9.83 5.89 -15.84
C ARG A 366 -10.74 7.11 -15.72
N ASP A 367 -11.50 7.43 -16.77
CA ASP A 367 -12.53 8.46 -16.76
C ASP A 367 -13.72 8.06 -15.89
N ALA A 368 -14.23 6.83 -16.04
CA ALA A 368 -15.27 6.29 -15.17
C ALA A 368 -14.87 6.26 -13.68
N LEU A 369 -13.59 6.00 -13.39
CA LEU A 369 -13.03 6.06 -12.03
C LEU A 369 -12.82 7.49 -11.51
N ALA A 370 -12.95 8.52 -12.36
CA ALA A 370 -12.70 9.93 -12.05
C ALA A 370 -11.30 10.19 -11.48
N ILE A 371 -10.28 9.60 -12.12
CA ILE A 371 -8.88 9.74 -11.72
C ILE A 371 -8.40 11.18 -12.02
N PRO A 372 -7.78 11.89 -11.05
CA PRO A 372 -7.36 13.28 -11.26
C PRO A 372 -6.14 13.43 -12.18
N GLU A 373 -5.23 12.45 -12.23
CA GLU A 373 -3.94 12.55 -12.92
C GLU A 373 -4.06 12.91 -14.43
N PRO A 374 -4.96 12.29 -15.23
CA PRO A 374 -5.20 12.71 -16.62
C PRO A 374 -5.65 14.17 -16.74
N LEU A 375 -6.58 14.62 -15.89
CA LEU A 375 -7.09 16.00 -15.90
C LEU A 375 -6.01 17.00 -15.50
N MET A 376 -5.20 16.66 -14.49
CA MET A 376 -4.05 17.46 -14.07
C MET A 376 -3.05 17.61 -15.21
N SER A 377 -2.73 16.53 -15.93
CA SER A 377 -1.80 16.56 -17.06
C SER A 377 -2.30 17.36 -18.26
N ALA A 378 -3.63 17.46 -18.43
CA ALA A 378 -4.28 18.25 -19.47
C ALA A 378 -4.54 19.70 -19.05
N ASN A 379 -4.06 20.14 -17.89
CA ASN A 379 -4.37 21.45 -17.28
C ASN A 379 -5.88 21.72 -17.07
N ARG A 380 -6.71 20.68 -17.01
CA ARG A 380 -8.16 20.76 -16.80
C ARG A 380 -8.53 20.63 -15.31
N TRP A 381 -7.96 21.51 -14.49
CA TRP A 381 -8.05 21.43 -13.02
C TRP A 381 -9.47 21.62 -12.47
N ARG A 382 -10.27 22.48 -13.11
CA ARG A 382 -11.64 22.82 -12.67
C ARG A 382 -12.63 21.64 -12.78
N GLU A 383 -12.30 20.62 -13.57
CA GLU A 383 -13.13 19.45 -13.77
C GLU A 383 -12.89 18.36 -12.72
N ILE A 384 -11.89 18.55 -11.86
CA ILE A 384 -11.52 17.58 -10.83
C ILE A 384 -12.61 17.51 -9.76
N ARG A 385 -13.23 16.34 -9.65
CA ARG A 385 -14.22 16.05 -8.61
C ARG A 385 -13.53 15.75 -7.28
N TYR A 386 -13.22 16.79 -6.49
CA TYR A 386 -12.49 16.67 -5.21
C TYR A 386 -13.06 15.62 -4.24
N ASN A 387 -14.38 15.38 -4.26
CA ASN A 387 -15.03 14.36 -3.43
C ASN A 387 -14.57 12.92 -3.73
N ARG A 388 -14.08 12.67 -4.96
CA ARG A 388 -13.65 11.35 -5.45
C ARG A 388 -12.13 11.19 -5.39
N VAL A 389 -11.40 12.26 -5.08
CA VAL A 389 -9.93 12.23 -4.98
C VAL A 389 -9.53 11.45 -3.74
N SER A 390 -8.63 10.48 -3.89
CA SER A 390 -8.14 9.69 -2.77
C SER A 390 -7.30 10.53 -1.81
N SER A 391 -7.32 10.17 -0.53
CA SER A 391 -6.56 10.85 0.55
C SER A 391 -5.09 11.09 0.22
N VAL A 392 -4.41 10.08 -0.33
CA VAL A 392 -2.99 10.14 -0.68
C VAL A 392 -2.74 11.12 -1.82
N CYS A 393 -3.61 11.14 -2.84
CA CYS A 393 -3.51 12.10 -3.94
C CYS A 393 -3.78 13.53 -3.43
N MET A 394 -4.80 13.69 -2.58
CA MET A 394 -5.10 14.96 -1.92
C MET A 394 -3.91 15.49 -1.12
N LYS A 395 -3.24 14.61 -0.37
CA LYS A 395 -2.04 14.96 0.41
C LYS A 395 -0.88 15.42 -0.48
N ASN A 396 -0.58 14.67 -1.53
CA ASN A 396 0.61 14.89 -2.34
C ASN A 396 0.46 16.08 -3.29
N ASN A 397 -0.74 16.32 -3.81
CA ASN A 397 -0.99 17.32 -4.87
C ASN A 397 -1.72 18.56 -4.36
N MET A 398 -1.86 18.73 -3.04
CA MET A 398 -2.65 19.82 -2.47
C MET A 398 -2.23 21.21 -2.94
N GLU A 399 -0.91 21.44 -2.99
CA GLU A 399 -0.34 22.72 -3.43
C GLU A 399 -0.73 23.01 -4.87
N HIS A 400 -0.72 21.99 -5.74
CA HIS A 400 -1.14 22.12 -7.13
C HIS A 400 -2.64 22.39 -7.26
N PHE A 401 -3.49 21.73 -6.45
CA PHE A 401 -4.92 22.02 -6.45
C PHE A 401 -5.22 23.46 -6.06
N PHE A 402 -4.52 23.97 -5.05
CA PHE A 402 -4.67 25.36 -4.63
C PHE A 402 -4.15 26.36 -5.67
N ALA A 403 -3.01 26.06 -6.30
CA ALA A 403 -2.39 26.93 -7.30
C ALA A 403 -3.23 27.06 -8.58
N HIS A 404 -3.87 25.98 -9.03
CA HIS A 404 -4.57 25.96 -10.32
C HIS A 404 -6.10 26.10 -10.24
N ASP A 405 -6.73 25.72 -9.11
CA ASP A 405 -8.17 25.90 -8.88
C ASP A 405 -8.49 26.33 -7.43
N PRO A 406 -8.17 27.58 -7.06
CA PRO A 406 -8.39 28.07 -5.70
C PRO A 406 -9.88 28.13 -5.33
N ALA A 407 -10.75 28.51 -6.27
CA ALA A 407 -12.18 28.69 -6.03
C ALA A 407 -12.90 27.34 -5.82
N GLY A 408 -12.65 26.36 -6.68
CA GLY A 408 -13.23 25.02 -6.56
C GLY A 408 -12.74 24.31 -5.30
N PHE A 409 -11.44 24.44 -4.97
CA PHE A 409 -10.86 23.86 -3.77
C PHE A 409 -11.41 24.51 -2.49
N HIS A 410 -11.58 25.83 -2.46
CA HIS A 410 -12.19 26.52 -1.31
C HIS A 410 -13.64 26.07 -1.08
N LYS A 411 -14.44 25.93 -2.13
CA LYS A 411 -15.82 25.40 -2.04
C LYS A 411 -15.84 23.96 -1.50
N TYR A 412 -14.86 23.14 -1.87
CA TYR A 412 -14.71 21.80 -1.31
C TYR A 412 -14.41 21.84 0.19
N LEU A 413 -13.43 22.65 0.63
CA LEU A 413 -13.10 22.80 2.06
C LEU A 413 -14.30 23.31 2.88
N ALA A 414 -15.01 24.32 2.40
CA ALA A 414 -16.22 24.83 3.08
C ALA A 414 -17.34 23.76 3.15
N SER A 415 -17.43 22.86 2.17
CA SER A 415 -18.40 21.75 2.20
C SER A 415 -18.02 20.67 3.22
N VAL A 416 -16.72 20.47 3.44
CA VAL A 416 -16.20 19.55 4.46
C VAL A 416 -16.42 20.13 5.85
N GLU A 417 -16.13 21.42 6.06
CA GLU A 417 -16.33 22.09 7.35
C GLU A 417 -17.79 22.03 7.83
N LYS A 418 -18.74 22.12 6.89
CA LYS A 418 -20.17 22.01 7.17
C LYS A 418 -20.65 20.57 7.43
N GLY A 419 -19.75 19.58 7.45
CA GLY A 419 -20.10 18.16 7.66
C GLY A 419 -20.85 17.51 6.50
N LYS A 420 -21.13 18.24 5.40
CA LYS A 420 -21.87 17.73 4.23
C LYS A 420 -21.05 16.74 3.40
N LYS A 421 -19.74 16.69 3.61
CA LYS A 421 -18.80 15.82 2.89
C LYS A 421 -17.74 15.26 3.82
N THR A 422 -17.54 13.95 3.77
CA THR A 422 -16.50 13.26 4.55
C THR A 422 -15.16 13.29 3.82
N ILE A 423 -14.09 13.74 4.48
CA ILE A 423 -12.72 13.46 4.01
C ILE A 423 -12.45 11.99 4.29
N SER A 424 -12.36 11.16 3.25
CA SER A 424 -11.81 9.81 3.42
C SER A 424 -10.31 9.95 3.71
N GLY A 425 -9.84 9.41 4.83
CA GLY A 425 -8.42 9.30 5.19
C GLY A 425 -7.81 10.50 5.91
N ALA A 426 -7.13 10.21 7.03
CA ALA A 426 -6.32 11.13 7.83
C ALA A 426 -5.27 11.87 6.99
N THR A 427 -5.66 12.97 6.38
CA THR A 427 -4.80 13.76 5.49
C THR A 427 -4.14 14.87 6.31
N LEU A 428 -3.08 14.50 7.04
CA LEU A 428 -2.15 15.46 7.65
C LEU A 428 -1.33 16.16 6.54
N LEU A 429 -1.43 17.48 6.49
CA LEU A 429 -0.70 18.37 5.58
C LEU A 429 0.82 18.39 5.86
N PRO A 430 1.69 18.41 4.83
CA PRO A 430 3.10 18.79 4.98
C PRO A 430 3.26 20.28 5.32
N ALA A 431 4.32 20.62 6.06
CA ALA A 431 4.56 21.93 6.66
C ALA A 431 5.25 22.96 5.73
N ASN A 432 5.45 22.68 4.44
CA ASN A 432 6.48 23.36 3.65
C ASN A 432 5.92 24.19 2.49
N CYS A 433 5.17 25.26 2.77
CA CYS A 433 4.92 26.31 1.77
C CYS A 433 5.64 27.60 2.20
N HIS A 434 6.94 27.71 1.99
CA HIS A 434 7.63 29.00 2.17
C HIS A 434 7.41 29.84 0.91
N GLU A 435 7.37 31.17 1.04
CA GLU A 435 7.49 32.15 -0.07
C GLU A 435 6.27 32.87 -0.67
N LEU A 436 5.17 33.11 0.07
CA LEU A 436 4.25 34.22 -0.29
C LEU A 436 3.75 34.97 0.96
N LYS A 437 3.70 36.32 0.92
CA LYS A 437 3.26 37.15 2.06
C LYS A 437 1.80 36.91 2.45
N THR A 438 0.93 36.64 1.47
CA THR A 438 -0.48 36.22 1.63
C THR A 438 -0.63 34.82 2.24
N VAL A 439 0.44 34.02 2.19
CA VAL A 439 0.45 32.65 2.75
C VAL A 439 0.60 32.65 4.26
N LYS A 440 1.04 33.72 4.94
CA LYS A 440 1.03 33.75 6.42
C LYS A 440 -0.38 33.77 7.00
N GLU A 441 -1.24 34.64 6.48
CA GLU A 441 -2.65 34.73 6.88
C GLU A 441 -3.43 33.49 6.46
N PHE A 442 -3.19 32.99 5.24
CA PHE A 442 -3.75 31.70 4.81
C PHE A 442 -3.21 30.54 5.64
N LYS A 443 -1.93 30.50 6.02
CA LYS A 443 -1.37 29.50 6.95
C LYS A 443 -2.01 29.60 8.33
N GLN A 444 -2.31 30.79 8.82
CA GLN A 444 -2.92 31.00 10.12
C GLN A 444 -4.40 30.58 10.10
N SER A 445 -5.13 31.00 9.07
CA SER A 445 -6.52 30.57 8.79
C SER A 445 -6.59 29.05 8.59
N LEU A 446 -5.65 28.48 7.83
CA LEU A 446 -5.50 27.03 7.67
C LEU A 446 -5.10 26.33 8.97
N LYS A 447 -4.28 26.92 9.85
CA LYS A 447 -3.98 26.34 11.17
C LYS A 447 -5.25 26.24 12.02
N ASN A 448 -6.08 27.27 12.01
CA ASN A 448 -7.34 27.28 12.74
C ASN A 448 -8.36 26.33 12.11
N ALA A 449 -8.48 26.32 10.78
CA ALA A 449 -9.29 25.35 10.05
C ALA A 449 -8.78 23.91 10.30
N ARG A 450 -7.47 23.68 10.38
CA ARG A 450 -6.87 22.37 10.70
C ARG A 450 -7.31 21.88 12.07
N ILE A 451 -7.24 22.74 13.10
CA ILE A 451 -7.66 22.36 14.45
C ILE A 451 -9.14 21.95 14.43
N ARG A 452 -10.00 22.74 13.76
CA ARG A 452 -11.43 22.43 13.62
C ARG A 452 -11.69 21.15 12.83
N VAL A 453 -10.96 20.93 11.74
CA VAL A 453 -11.06 19.71 10.92
C VAL A 453 -10.61 18.49 11.72
N VAL A 454 -9.51 18.58 12.48
CA VAL A 454 -9.02 17.50 13.33
C VAL A 454 -10.02 17.18 14.44
N GLU A 455 -10.63 18.18 15.06
CA GLU A 455 -11.69 17.97 16.05
C GLU A 455 -12.94 17.33 15.44
N ALA A 456 -13.38 17.77 14.26
CA ALA A 456 -14.50 17.17 13.55
C ALA A 456 -14.19 15.72 13.15
N GLN A 457 -12.98 15.44 12.68
CA GLN A 457 -12.50 14.10 12.36
C GLN A 457 -12.47 13.21 13.60
N TRP A 458 -12.01 13.72 14.74
CA TRP A 458 -11.99 13.00 16.01
C TRP A 458 -13.41 12.63 16.46
N LYS A 459 -14.34 13.59 16.44
CA LYS A 459 -15.76 13.33 16.78
C LYS A 459 -16.36 12.24 15.89
N THR A 460 -16.16 12.35 14.57
CA THR A 460 -16.63 11.35 13.59
C THR A 460 -16.00 9.97 13.84
N LEU A 461 -14.72 9.93 14.21
CA LEU A 461 -14.02 8.67 14.53
C LEU A 461 -14.63 8.00 15.77
N ILE A 462 -14.84 8.75 16.85
CA ILE A 462 -15.42 8.22 18.08
C ILE A 462 -16.87 7.76 17.86
N GLU A 463 -17.67 8.50 17.09
CA GLU A 463 -19.03 8.10 16.73
C GLU A 463 -19.04 6.77 15.97
N ARG A 464 -18.22 6.63 14.93
CA ARG A 464 -18.09 5.37 14.17
C ARG A 464 -17.63 4.20 15.04
N LEU A 465 -16.69 4.45 15.94
CA LEU A 465 -16.24 3.40 16.86
C LEU A 465 -17.35 3.01 17.84
N ARG A 466 -18.16 3.96 18.30
CA ARG A 466 -19.31 3.69 19.15
C ARG A 466 -20.41 2.91 18.42
N GLU A 467 -20.61 3.18 17.13
CA GLU A 467 -21.49 2.37 16.26
C GLU A 467 -20.98 0.93 16.10
N SER A 468 -19.66 0.72 16.06
CA SER A 468 -19.06 -0.61 15.98
C SER A 468 -19.13 -1.40 17.29
N GLY A 469 -19.41 -0.73 18.41
CA GLY A 469 -19.58 -1.34 19.72
C GLY A 469 -19.11 -0.44 20.86
N SER A 470 -19.48 -0.81 22.09
CA SER A 470 -18.98 -0.19 23.31
C SER A 470 -17.99 -1.12 24.02
N ILE A 471 -16.97 -0.57 24.66
CA ILE A 471 -16.04 -1.36 25.47
C ILE A 471 -16.50 -1.31 26.93
N ASP A 472 -16.81 -2.49 27.48
CA ASP A 472 -17.23 -2.64 28.86
C ASP A 472 -16.03 -3.00 29.76
N ASN A 473 -15.97 -2.40 30.95
CA ASN A 473 -14.99 -2.71 31.99
C ASN A 473 -13.51 -2.61 31.56
N ALA A 474 -13.17 -1.69 30.65
CA ALA A 474 -11.79 -1.46 30.22
C ALA A 474 -11.26 -0.13 30.75
N LEU A 475 -9.98 -0.13 31.14
CA LEU A 475 -9.24 1.04 31.57
C LEU A 475 -7.88 1.07 30.88
N ALA A 476 -7.51 2.23 30.33
CA ALA A 476 -6.23 2.40 29.66
C ALA A 476 -5.08 2.54 30.66
N VAL A 477 -3.96 1.88 30.39
CA VAL A 477 -2.67 2.08 31.07
C VAL A 477 -1.72 2.65 30.02
N CYS A 478 -1.30 3.91 30.18
CA CYS A 478 -0.58 4.66 29.15
C CYS A 478 0.88 4.88 29.55
N ASP A 479 1.81 4.42 28.71
CA ASP A 479 3.23 4.74 28.78
C ASP A 479 3.54 6.00 27.98
N VAL A 480 4.13 6.98 28.65
CA VAL A 480 4.67 8.20 28.04
C VAL A 480 6.01 8.57 28.67
N SER A 481 6.72 7.58 29.22
CA SER A 481 8.08 7.75 29.73
C SER A 481 9.01 8.33 28.66
N GLY A 482 10.16 8.87 29.07
CA GLY A 482 11.08 9.54 28.14
C GLY A 482 11.51 8.71 26.92
N SER A 483 11.50 7.37 27.02
CA SER A 483 11.79 6.46 25.90
C SER A 483 10.70 6.43 24.82
N MET A 484 9.46 6.83 25.17
CA MET A 484 8.34 6.93 24.22
C MET A 484 8.43 8.16 23.31
N GLY A 485 9.31 9.11 23.63
CA GLY A 485 9.53 10.35 22.86
C GLY A 485 8.92 11.59 23.51
N THR A 486 8.71 12.65 22.73
CA THR A 486 8.17 13.92 23.20
C THR A 486 7.17 14.54 22.22
N ILE A 487 6.04 15.02 22.72
CA ILE A 487 5.00 15.63 21.88
C ILE A 487 5.46 17.00 21.32
N HIS A 488 6.41 17.66 21.99
CA HIS A 488 6.84 19.02 21.65
C HIS A 488 7.85 19.10 20.50
N TYR A 489 8.54 17.99 20.18
CA TYR A 489 9.55 17.96 19.15
C TYR A 489 9.30 16.80 18.18
N VAL A 490 8.89 17.15 16.96
CA VAL A 490 8.88 16.22 15.83
C VAL A 490 10.26 16.28 15.18
N PRO A 491 11.06 15.19 15.16
CA PRO A 491 12.33 15.18 14.45
C PRO A 491 12.13 15.61 13.00
N ARG A 492 13.08 16.37 12.44
CA ARG A 492 13.05 16.68 11.02
C ARG A 492 13.07 15.36 10.26
N PHE A 493 12.02 15.12 9.49
CA PHE A 493 11.90 13.97 8.60
C PHE A 493 13.06 13.98 7.60
N ASP A 494 14.09 13.14 7.83
CA ASP A 494 14.83 12.61 6.70
C ASP A 494 13.89 11.64 5.97
N GLY A 495 13.92 11.64 4.65
CA GLY A 495 12.92 10.96 3.84
C GLY A 495 12.88 9.42 3.96
N SER A 496 13.65 8.80 4.85
CA SER A 496 13.84 7.34 4.88
C SER A 496 12.85 6.58 5.78
N THR A 497 12.33 7.18 6.86
CA THR A 497 11.40 6.51 7.78
C THR A 497 10.38 7.49 8.38
N ARG A 498 9.09 7.19 8.24
CA ARG A 498 8.03 7.88 9.00
C ARG A 498 7.89 7.21 10.36
N ASP A 499 8.92 7.27 11.18
CA ASP A 499 8.83 6.76 12.55
C ASP A 499 8.05 7.80 13.38
N VAL A 500 6.75 7.53 13.53
CA VAL A 500 5.90 8.23 14.49
C VAL A 500 6.42 7.85 15.88
N GLN A 501 6.75 8.85 16.69
CA GLN A 501 7.21 8.59 18.06
C GLN A 501 6.16 7.77 18.84
N PRO A 502 6.56 6.71 19.56
CA PRO A 502 5.65 5.80 20.26
C PRO A 502 4.64 6.48 21.22
N ILE A 503 4.99 7.66 21.76
CA ILE A 503 4.13 8.46 22.64
C ILE A 503 2.81 8.87 21.97
N LEU A 504 2.84 9.16 20.66
CA LEU A 504 1.66 9.64 19.93
C LEU A 504 0.56 8.57 19.81
N PRO A 505 0.82 7.34 19.33
CA PRO A 505 -0.19 6.29 19.32
C PRO A 505 -0.61 5.87 20.74
N ALA A 506 0.29 5.88 21.73
CA ALA A 506 -0.06 5.53 23.11
C ALA A 506 -1.13 6.47 23.70
N ILE A 507 -0.94 7.79 23.55
CA ILE A 507 -1.92 8.79 24.00
C ILE A 507 -3.21 8.69 23.18
N SER A 508 -3.09 8.54 21.86
CA SER A 508 -4.25 8.45 20.97
C SER A 508 -5.16 7.27 21.32
N LEU A 509 -4.59 6.08 21.54
CA LEU A 509 -5.36 4.89 21.91
C LEU A 509 -5.95 4.99 23.31
N SER A 510 -5.21 5.58 24.25
CA SER A 510 -5.71 5.82 25.61
C SER A 510 -6.89 6.79 25.62
N LEU A 511 -6.86 7.83 24.79
CA LEU A 511 -7.99 8.73 24.58
C LEU A 511 -9.18 8.00 23.97
N VAL A 512 -8.97 7.19 22.91
CA VAL A 512 -10.06 6.40 22.31
C VAL A 512 -10.76 5.53 23.36
N LEU A 513 -9.99 4.83 24.20
CA LEU A 513 -10.55 4.04 25.30
C LEU A 513 -11.32 4.92 26.31
N ALA A 514 -10.78 6.06 26.71
CA ALA A 514 -11.43 6.97 27.64
C ALA A 514 -12.79 7.51 27.12
N TYR A 515 -12.93 7.71 25.81
CA TYR A 515 -14.18 8.17 25.17
C TYR A 515 -15.19 7.05 24.86
N LEU A 516 -14.73 5.80 24.72
CA LEU A 516 -15.57 4.64 24.36
C LEU A 516 -15.99 3.79 25.57
N ALA A 517 -15.19 3.78 26.64
CA ALA A 517 -15.50 3.02 27.84
C ALA A 517 -16.79 3.52 28.49
N LYS A 518 -17.62 2.61 28.99
CA LYS A 518 -18.81 2.98 29.77
C LYS A 518 -18.43 3.45 31.19
N PRO A 519 -19.22 4.33 31.81
CA PRO A 519 -19.10 4.61 33.25
C PRO A 519 -19.13 3.31 34.07
N PRO A 520 -18.27 3.13 35.10
CA PRO A 520 -17.43 4.13 35.77
C PRO A 520 -16.01 4.30 35.19
N PHE A 521 -15.65 3.58 34.13
CA PHE A 521 -14.29 3.56 33.58
C PHE A 521 -14.05 4.62 32.49
N ASN A 522 -15.08 5.41 32.17
CA ASN A 522 -15.01 6.48 31.18
C ASN A 522 -14.16 7.67 31.67
N GLY A 523 -13.49 8.33 30.74
CA GLY A 523 -12.73 9.54 31.04
C GLY A 523 -11.58 9.32 32.01
N GLY A 524 -11.05 8.09 32.13
CA GLY A 524 -9.94 7.79 33.03
C GLY A 524 -8.86 6.97 32.35
N PHE A 525 -7.62 7.16 32.79
CA PHE A 525 -6.50 6.28 32.45
C PHE A 525 -5.51 6.20 33.64
N ILE A 526 -4.64 5.19 33.63
CA ILE A 526 -3.57 5.01 34.61
C ILE A 526 -2.22 5.34 33.98
N THR A 527 -1.37 6.08 34.71
CA THR A 527 0.01 6.36 34.29
C THR A 527 0.88 5.10 34.42
N PHE A 528 1.64 4.77 33.38
CA PHE A 528 2.59 3.66 33.40
C PHE A 528 3.97 4.16 33.84
N SER A 529 4.19 4.15 35.15
CA SER A 529 5.43 4.60 35.77
C SER A 529 5.75 3.78 37.02
N ALA A 530 6.91 3.98 37.62
CA ALA A 530 7.26 3.39 38.92
C ALA A 530 6.26 3.74 40.05
N ASN A 531 5.58 4.90 39.92
CA ASN A 531 4.53 5.37 40.83
C ASN A 531 3.25 5.63 40.03
N PRO A 532 2.48 4.59 39.70
CA PRO A 532 1.31 4.71 38.84
C PRO A 532 0.17 5.45 39.55
N GLU A 533 -0.47 6.37 38.84
CA GLU A 533 -1.56 7.22 39.32
C GLU A 533 -2.77 7.12 38.37
N PHE A 534 -3.98 7.19 38.93
CA PHE A 534 -5.20 7.29 38.14
C PHE A 534 -5.51 8.76 37.83
N VAL A 535 -5.62 9.09 36.54
CA VAL A 535 -5.91 10.44 36.08
C VAL A 535 -7.28 10.45 35.42
N LYS A 536 -8.16 11.34 35.92
CA LYS A 536 -9.47 11.61 35.33
C LYS A 536 -9.37 12.79 34.37
N LEU A 537 -9.81 12.58 33.14
CA LEU A 537 -9.85 13.55 32.05
C LEU A 537 -11.23 14.18 31.94
N ASP A 538 -11.26 15.47 31.63
CA ASP A 538 -12.48 16.16 31.24
C ASP A 538 -12.72 16.04 29.73
N LEU A 539 -13.67 15.19 29.37
CA LEU A 539 -14.03 14.91 27.97
C LEU A 539 -14.89 16.02 27.34
N ALA A 540 -15.31 17.04 28.11
CA ALA A 540 -16.02 18.20 27.57
C ALA A 540 -15.07 19.22 26.92
N GLN A 541 -13.76 19.12 27.20
CA GLN A 541 -12.77 20.03 26.66
C GLN A 541 -12.42 19.75 25.18
N PRO A 542 -11.90 20.75 24.45
CA PRO A 542 -11.34 20.55 23.12
C PRO A 542 -10.21 19.53 23.15
N LEU A 543 -10.15 18.65 22.14
CA LEU A 543 -9.18 17.55 22.05
C LEU A 543 -7.73 18.01 22.28
N TYR A 544 -7.37 19.16 21.72
CA TYR A 544 -6.03 19.73 21.87
C TYR A 544 -5.66 19.99 23.34
N LYS A 545 -6.60 20.50 24.14
CA LYS A 545 -6.37 20.72 25.58
C LYS A 545 -6.24 19.41 26.33
N THR A 546 -7.11 18.43 26.06
CA THR A 546 -7.04 17.10 26.69
C THR A 546 -5.70 16.41 26.41
N ILE A 547 -5.17 16.52 25.18
CA ILE A 547 -3.84 15.98 24.84
C ILE A 547 -2.73 16.68 25.64
N LEU A 548 -2.79 18.01 25.76
CA LEU A 548 -1.83 18.78 26.56
C LEU A 548 -1.91 18.41 28.04
N GLU A 549 -3.12 18.27 28.60
CA GLU A 549 -3.34 17.86 29.99
C GLU A 549 -2.77 16.47 30.25
N MET A 550 -2.97 15.52 29.33
CA MET A 550 -2.31 14.21 29.41
C MET A 550 -0.79 14.40 29.36
N SER A 551 -0.25 15.08 28.35
CA SER A 551 1.20 15.25 28.22
C SER A 551 1.88 15.90 29.42
N ALA A 552 1.18 16.78 30.15
CA ALA A 552 1.75 17.58 31.23
C ALA A 552 1.77 16.87 32.60
N LYS A 553 1.17 15.68 32.75
CA LYS A 553 1.23 14.93 34.03
C LYS A 553 2.65 14.41 34.31
N ASN A 554 2.90 13.99 35.55
CA ASN A 554 4.21 13.50 35.95
C ASN A 554 4.30 11.99 35.66
N TRP A 555 5.06 11.63 34.63
CA TRP A 555 5.02 10.29 34.05
C TRP A 555 6.20 9.39 34.41
N GLY A 556 7.17 9.92 35.18
CA GLY A 556 8.34 9.18 35.64
C GLY A 556 9.30 8.73 34.52
N ASN A 557 10.48 8.28 34.93
CA ASN A 557 11.54 7.85 34.00
C ASN A 557 11.72 6.31 33.94
N ILE A 558 10.96 5.56 34.75
CA ILE A 558 11.08 4.11 34.89
C ILE A 558 9.68 3.50 34.75
N THR A 559 9.59 2.43 33.96
CA THR A 559 8.35 1.76 33.56
C THR A 559 8.20 0.41 34.27
N ASP A 560 7.09 0.21 34.99
CA ASP A 560 6.81 -1.04 35.71
C ASP A 560 5.31 -1.38 35.65
N LEU A 561 4.97 -2.44 34.90
CA LEU A 561 3.59 -2.92 34.79
C LEU A 561 3.08 -3.55 36.08
N ASN A 562 3.96 -4.25 36.80
CA ASN A 562 3.58 -4.92 38.04
C ASN A 562 3.25 -3.89 39.12
N ALA A 563 3.88 -2.71 39.10
CA ALA A 563 3.55 -1.61 40.00
C ALA A 563 2.07 -1.18 39.90
N VAL A 564 1.46 -1.19 38.71
CA VAL A 564 0.04 -0.85 38.54
C VAL A 564 -0.84 -1.81 39.35
N PHE A 565 -0.57 -3.11 39.26
CA PHE A 565 -1.36 -4.11 39.97
C PHE A 565 -1.02 -4.16 41.46
N LEU A 566 0.26 -4.15 41.82
CA LEU A 566 0.73 -4.37 43.19
C LEU A 566 0.70 -3.12 44.06
N ARG A 567 1.00 -1.93 43.53
CA ARG A 567 1.07 -0.68 44.30
C ARG A 567 -0.20 0.17 44.22
N LEU A 568 -0.89 0.18 43.08
CA LEU A 568 -2.13 0.96 42.93
C LEU A 568 -3.36 0.09 43.22
N LEU A 569 -3.61 -0.95 42.44
CA LEU A 569 -4.89 -1.68 42.50
C LEU A 569 -5.04 -2.57 43.75
N LEU A 570 -4.00 -3.30 44.14
CA LEU A 570 -4.06 -4.24 45.26
C LEU A 570 -4.30 -3.53 46.62
N PRO A 571 -3.63 -2.41 46.95
CA PRO A 571 -3.94 -1.66 48.17
C PRO A 571 -5.33 -1.00 48.14
N LEU A 572 -5.77 -0.50 46.98
CA LEU A 572 -7.13 0.04 46.81
C LEU A 572 -8.19 -1.03 47.05
N ARG A 573 -7.96 -2.27 46.59
CA ARG A 573 -8.82 -3.42 46.87
C ARG A 573 -8.88 -3.73 48.36
N SER A 574 -7.75 -3.72 49.05
CA SER A 574 -7.70 -3.96 50.50
C SER A 574 -8.44 -2.87 51.29
N ARG A 575 -8.30 -1.59 50.90
CA ARG A 575 -9.03 -0.45 51.50
C ARG A 575 -10.54 -0.49 51.23
N THR A 576 -10.95 -0.90 50.03
CA THR A 576 -12.37 -0.98 49.65
C THR A 576 -13.09 -2.22 50.19
N LYS A 577 -12.38 -3.34 50.41
CA LYS A 577 -12.92 -4.51 51.12
C LYS A 577 -13.38 -4.18 52.55
N PHE A 578 -12.75 -3.22 53.23
CA PHE A 578 -13.22 -2.72 54.54
C PHE A 578 -14.53 -1.92 54.46
N ARG A 579 -14.91 -1.42 53.27
CA ARG A 579 -16.18 -0.70 53.04
C ARG A 579 -17.32 -1.58 52.55
N ARG A 580 -17.05 -2.83 52.17
CA ARG A 580 -18.05 -3.82 51.73
C ARG A 580 -18.45 -4.76 52.88
N LYS A 581 -18.79 -4.17 54.03
CA LYS A 581 -19.60 -4.77 55.10
C LYS A 581 -20.32 -3.66 55.86
N ARG A 582 -21.46 -3.24 55.35
CA ARG A 582 -22.71 -3.00 56.08
C ARG A 582 -23.82 -2.81 55.06
#